data_AF-A0A7J4J7V0-F1
#
_entry.id   AF-A0A7J4J7V0-F1
#
_cell.length_a   1.000
_cell.length_b   1.000
_cell.length_c   1.000
_cell.angle_alpha   90.00
_cell.angle_beta   90.00
_cell.angle_gamma   90.00
#
_symmetry.space_group_name_H-M   'P 1'
#
loop_
_entity.id
_entity.type
_entity.pdbx_description
1 polymer ?
#
loop_
_entity_poly.entity_id
_entity_poly.type
_entity_poly.pdbx_seq_one_letter_code
_entity_poly.pdbx_strand_id
1 'polypeptide(L)'
;MKTVGIIGGLGPETTSEFYLDIVFSCYKKTKKARPGIIISSVPLPYQIEEDLIMSNKGSERYIPFLVAEAKRMEKAGAEFIVMPCNSLHVFIEEIRNAVKIPVLSIIEETVKFLKRNKFKKVGIVSTSATIQNKLYENAFKKNNIAYATPNDFQQAKLGKFILNLVTGQQKNSDREELIKIINDFEKKDVDCVALACTDLQLLIPKHPTLKIFDTMKIFADATVEKILE
;
A
#
# COMPACT_ATOMS: atom_id res chain seq x y z
N MET A 1 24.57 1.40 1.65
CA MET A 1 23.18 0.95 1.40
C MET A 1 22.66 0.41 2.71
N LYS A 2 21.51 0.91 3.18
CA LYS A 2 20.88 0.41 4.40
C LYS A 2 20.15 -0.90 4.13
N THR A 3 20.11 -1.80 5.12
CA THR A 3 19.36 -3.05 5.07
C THR A 3 17.89 -2.81 5.43
N VAL A 4 16.96 -3.19 4.57
CA VAL A 4 15.51 -3.05 4.82
C VAL A 4 14.91 -4.35 5.35
N GLY A 5 14.06 -4.24 6.37
CA GLY A 5 13.16 -5.31 6.82
C GLY A 5 11.76 -5.14 6.23
N ILE A 6 11.25 -6.16 5.56
CA ILE A 6 9.91 -6.20 4.96
C ILE A 6 9.02 -7.10 5.82
N ILE A 7 8.04 -6.51 6.51
CA ILE A 7 6.94 -7.26 7.13
C ILE A 7 5.94 -7.59 6.01
N GLY A 8 6.02 -8.80 5.49
CA GLY A 8 5.23 -9.29 4.35
C GLY A 8 4.40 -10.54 4.70
N GLY A 9 3.97 -11.27 3.67
CA GLY A 9 3.09 -12.44 3.82
C GLY A 9 1.62 -12.11 4.09
N LEU A 10 1.27 -10.83 4.17
CA LEU A 10 -0.09 -10.30 4.35
C LEU A 10 -0.70 -9.97 2.97
N GLY A 11 -0.54 -10.93 2.05
CA GLY A 11 -0.48 -10.72 0.60
C GLY A 11 0.89 -11.18 0.05
N PRO A 12 1.09 -12.49 -0.16
CA PRO A 12 2.39 -13.04 -0.57
C PRO A 12 2.82 -12.60 -1.98
N GLU A 13 1.87 -12.44 -2.90
CA GLU A 13 2.11 -11.91 -4.25
C GLU A 13 2.59 -10.45 -4.17
N THR A 14 1.86 -9.61 -3.44
CA THR A 14 2.24 -8.21 -3.19
C THR A 14 3.65 -8.11 -2.58
N THR A 15 3.95 -8.97 -1.59
CA THR A 15 5.27 -9.00 -0.95
C THR A 15 6.38 -9.35 -1.96
N SER A 16 6.11 -10.32 -2.83
CA SER A 16 7.06 -10.78 -3.84
C SER A 16 7.33 -9.70 -4.89
N GLU A 17 6.28 -9.04 -5.37
CA GLU A 17 6.40 -7.94 -6.34
C GLU A 17 7.14 -6.76 -5.72
N PHE A 18 6.83 -6.38 -4.49
CA PHE A 18 7.50 -5.30 -3.78
C PHE A 18 9.02 -5.56 -3.62
N TYR A 19 9.40 -6.80 -3.31
CA TYR A 19 10.81 -7.21 -3.29
C TYR A 19 11.49 -7.04 -4.66
N LEU A 20 10.86 -7.54 -5.73
CA LEU A 20 11.39 -7.43 -7.08
C LEU A 20 11.58 -5.97 -7.50
N ASP A 21 10.60 -5.13 -7.18
CA ASP A 21 10.59 -3.71 -7.49
C ASP A 21 11.76 -2.97 -6.83
N ILE A 22 12.03 -3.26 -5.56
CA ILE A 22 13.19 -2.70 -4.84
C ILE A 22 14.50 -3.13 -5.51
N VAL A 23 14.66 -4.42 -5.78
CA VAL A 23 15.89 -4.97 -6.36
C VAL A 23 16.17 -4.37 -7.73
N PHE A 24 15.18 -4.37 -8.62
CA PHE A 24 15.32 -3.82 -9.97
C PHE A 24 15.55 -2.31 -9.96
N SER A 25 14.88 -1.58 -9.08
CA SER A 25 15.05 -0.12 -8.96
C SER A 25 16.43 0.23 -8.41
N CYS A 26 16.94 -0.49 -7.40
CA CYS A 26 18.31 -0.32 -6.91
C CYS A 26 19.35 -0.60 -8.01
N TYR A 27 19.16 -1.67 -8.79
CA TYR A 27 20.03 -1.99 -9.91
C TYR A 27 20.02 -0.88 -10.97
N LYS A 28 18.84 -0.39 -11.36
CA LYS A 28 18.70 0.70 -12.34
C LYS A 28 19.39 1.99 -11.88
N LYS A 29 19.29 2.33 -10.59
CA LYS A 29 19.89 3.56 -10.03
C LYS A 29 21.40 3.46 -9.81
N THR A 30 21.92 2.30 -9.40
CA THR A 30 23.30 2.19 -8.93
C THR A 30 24.21 1.34 -9.80
N LYS A 31 23.68 0.25 -10.40
CA LYS A 31 24.45 -0.78 -11.13
C LYS A 31 25.65 -1.38 -10.36
N LYS A 32 25.66 -1.29 -9.02
CA LYS A 32 26.80 -1.68 -8.19
C LYS A 32 26.59 -2.98 -7.43
N ALA A 33 25.56 -3.03 -6.59
CA ALA A 33 25.29 -4.14 -5.70
C ALA A 33 23.78 -4.33 -5.48
N ARG A 34 23.38 -5.54 -5.08
CA ARG A 34 22.02 -5.80 -4.59
C ARG A 34 21.90 -5.22 -3.17
N PRO A 35 20.74 -4.65 -2.80
CA PRO A 35 20.50 -4.18 -1.44
C PRO A 35 20.39 -5.34 -0.45
N GLY A 36 20.72 -5.10 0.82
CA GLY A 36 20.37 -6.01 1.90
C GLY A 36 18.87 -5.95 2.18
N ILE A 37 18.19 -7.10 2.11
CA ILE A 37 16.74 -7.21 2.35
C ILE A 37 16.49 -8.42 3.26
N ILE A 38 15.73 -8.20 4.33
CA ILE A 38 15.19 -9.25 5.20
C ILE A 38 13.68 -9.25 4.98
N ILE A 39 13.10 -10.42 4.66
CA ILE A 39 11.65 -10.54 4.45
C ILE A 39 11.11 -11.50 5.49
N SER A 40 10.06 -11.10 6.18
CA SER A 40 9.23 -12.01 6.97
C SER A 40 7.92 -12.28 6.26
N SER A 41 7.53 -13.54 6.18
CA SER A 41 6.14 -13.92 5.89
C SER A 41 5.44 -14.09 7.24
N VAL A 42 4.55 -13.16 7.59
CA VAL A 42 3.89 -13.15 8.90
C VAL A 42 3.07 -14.44 9.05
N PRO A 43 3.31 -15.25 10.10
CA PRO A 43 2.60 -16.51 10.31
C PRO A 43 1.22 -16.26 10.93
N LEU A 44 0.38 -15.54 10.21
CA LEU A 44 -0.97 -15.19 10.64
C LEU A 44 -1.92 -16.39 10.43
N PRO A 45 -2.70 -16.81 11.45
CA PRO A 45 -3.76 -17.78 11.25
C PRO A 45 -4.83 -17.26 10.26
N TYR A 46 -5.17 -18.07 9.24
CA TYR A 46 -6.16 -17.72 8.21
C TYR A 46 -7.51 -17.28 8.79
N GLN A 47 -7.95 -17.86 9.92
CA GLN A 47 -9.18 -17.46 10.59
C GLN A 47 -9.22 -15.95 10.93
N ILE A 48 -8.08 -15.35 11.29
CA ILE A 48 -8.03 -13.91 11.62
C ILE A 48 -8.32 -13.08 10.36
N GLU A 49 -7.77 -13.49 9.22
CA GLU A 49 -7.98 -12.84 7.93
C GLU A 49 -9.42 -13.03 7.43
N GLU A 50 -9.96 -14.25 7.52
CA GLU A 50 -11.35 -14.55 7.18
C GLU A 50 -12.34 -13.74 8.02
N ASP A 51 -12.14 -13.67 9.34
CA ASP A 51 -12.99 -12.89 10.25
C ASP A 51 -12.97 -11.40 9.86
N LEU A 52 -11.81 -10.86 9.51
CA LEU A 52 -11.66 -9.48 9.07
C LEU A 52 -12.37 -9.23 7.73
N ILE A 53 -12.21 -10.11 6.75
CA ILE A 53 -12.86 -9.98 5.44
C ILE A 53 -14.39 -10.05 5.58
N MET A 54 -14.89 -10.99 6.38
CA MET A 54 -16.32 -11.27 6.49
C MET A 54 -17.07 -10.30 7.39
N SER A 55 -16.47 -9.91 8.51
CA SER A 55 -17.15 -9.11 9.55
C SER A 55 -16.61 -7.69 9.68
N ASN A 56 -15.47 -7.39 9.05
CA ASN A 56 -14.75 -6.13 9.20
C ASN A 56 -14.51 -5.77 10.69
N LYS A 57 -14.26 -6.80 11.51
CA LYS A 57 -13.95 -6.71 12.95
C LYS A 57 -12.74 -7.60 13.26
N GLY A 58 -12.10 -7.38 14.40
CA GLY A 58 -11.00 -8.23 14.85
C GLY A 58 -9.63 -7.87 14.27
N SER A 59 -9.50 -6.73 13.56
CA SER A 59 -8.22 -6.30 12.97
C SER A 59 -7.11 -6.15 14.01
N GLU A 60 -7.44 -5.82 15.26
CA GLU A 60 -6.51 -5.72 16.38
C GLU A 60 -5.78 -7.04 16.68
N ARG A 61 -6.31 -8.19 16.25
CA ARG A 61 -5.67 -9.50 16.39
C ARG A 61 -4.40 -9.63 15.53
N TYR A 62 -4.17 -8.74 14.57
CA TYR A 62 -2.92 -8.68 13.81
C TYR A 62 -1.75 -8.10 14.64
N ILE A 63 -2.03 -7.19 15.57
CA ILE A 63 -1.02 -6.44 16.34
C ILE A 63 0.08 -7.34 16.93
N PRO A 64 -0.22 -8.43 17.68
CA PRO A 64 0.85 -9.25 18.26
C PRO A 64 1.79 -9.86 17.22
N PHE A 65 1.28 -10.23 16.05
CA PHE A 65 2.07 -10.78 14.96
C PHE A 65 2.94 -9.70 14.30
N LEU A 66 2.36 -8.54 14.00
CA LEU A 66 3.09 -7.41 13.38
C LEU A 66 4.22 -6.90 14.30
N VAL A 67 3.93 -6.75 15.59
CA VAL A 67 4.91 -6.34 16.61
C VAL A 67 6.03 -7.37 16.77
N ALA A 68 5.69 -8.66 16.79
CA ALA A 68 6.69 -9.72 16.87
C ALA A 68 7.62 -9.73 15.65
N GLU A 69 7.06 -9.56 14.45
CA GLU A 69 7.86 -9.52 13.22
C GLU A 69 8.72 -8.26 13.15
N ALA A 70 8.22 -7.09 13.60
CA ALA A 70 9.02 -5.88 13.67
C ALA A 70 10.28 -6.06 14.53
N LYS A 71 10.10 -6.61 15.74
CA LYS A 71 11.21 -6.94 16.66
C LYS A 71 12.17 -7.97 16.07
N ARG A 72 11.64 -8.95 15.34
CA ARG A 72 12.45 -9.97 14.65
C ARG A 72 13.32 -9.33 13.57
N MET A 73 12.77 -8.42 12.76
CA MET A 73 13.52 -7.71 11.72
C MET A 73 14.64 -6.85 12.32
N GLU A 74 14.35 -6.08 13.38
CA GLU A 74 15.36 -5.30 14.09
C GLU A 74 16.49 -6.19 14.64
N LYS A 75 16.14 -7.30 15.32
CA LYS A 75 17.12 -8.26 15.83
C LYS A 75 17.94 -8.92 14.73
N ALA A 76 17.36 -9.11 13.54
CA ALA A 76 18.03 -9.70 12.38
C ALA A 76 18.95 -8.70 11.64
N GLY A 77 19.00 -7.44 12.07
CA GLY A 77 19.90 -6.42 11.50
C GLY A 77 19.27 -5.53 10.44
N ALA A 78 17.93 -5.48 10.34
CA ALA A 78 17.28 -4.43 9.56
C ALA A 78 17.62 -3.05 10.15
N GLU A 79 17.92 -2.08 9.29
CA GLU A 79 18.20 -0.70 9.68
C GLU A 79 16.95 0.19 9.58
N PHE A 80 15.92 -0.28 8.88
CA PHE A 80 14.58 0.28 8.88
C PHE A 80 13.56 -0.76 8.39
N ILE A 81 12.28 -0.52 8.66
CA ILE A 81 11.18 -1.44 8.36
C ILE A 81 10.17 -0.81 7.40
N VAL A 82 9.61 -1.65 6.53
CA VAL A 82 8.50 -1.36 5.63
C VAL A 82 7.46 -2.48 5.70
N MET A 83 6.19 -2.16 5.46
CA MET A 83 5.08 -3.12 5.36
C MET A 83 4.25 -2.78 4.12
N PRO A 84 4.34 -3.50 2.99
CA PRO A 84 3.65 -3.15 1.76
C PRO A 84 2.15 -3.54 1.81
N CYS A 85 1.40 -2.98 2.75
CA CYS A 85 -0.03 -3.26 2.94
C CYS A 85 -0.76 -2.00 3.40
N ASN A 86 -1.71 -1.47 2.61
CA ASN A 86 -2.40 -0.21 2.95
C ASN A 86 -3.25 -0.31 4.23
N SER A 87 -4.10 -1.33 4.34
CA SER A 87 -5.11 -1.43 5.41
C SER A 87 -4.50 -1.63 6.80
N LEU A 88 -3.39 -2.37 6.91
CA LEU A 88 -2.74 -2.65 8.19
C LEU A 88 -1.90 -1.48 8.73
N HIS A 89 -1.75 -0.38 7.97
CA HIS A 89 -1.14 0.84 8.49
C HIS A 89 -1.95 1.53 9.58
N VAL A 90 -3.18 1.09 9.85
CA VAL A 90 -3.88 1.47 11.09
C VAL A 90 -3.05 1.13 12.34
N PHE A 91 -2.20 0.10 12.27
CA PHE A 91 -1.33 -0.36 13.38
C PHE A 91 0.12 0.12 13.29
N ILE A 92 0.41 1.15 12.48
CA ILE A 92 1.78 1.60 12.25
C ILE A 92 2.46 2.10 13.52
N GLU A 93 1.70 2.70 14.45
CA GLU A 93 2.24 3.24 15.70
C GLU A 93 2.60 2.12 16.68
N GLU A 94 1.83 1.04 16.74
CA GLU A 94 2.14 -0.16 17.52
C GLU A 94 3.44 -0.80 17.03
N ILE A 95 3.64 -0.86 15.71
CA ILE A 95 4.89 -1.34 15.09
C ILE A 95 6.05 -0.39 15.45
N ARG A 96 5.87 0.92 15.30
CA ARG A 96 6.89 1.93 15.62
C ARG A 96 7.31 1.89 17.09
N ASN A 97 6.36 1.74 18.01
CA ASN A 97 6.62 1.67 19.44
C ASN A 97 7.33 0.38 19.87
N ALA A 98 7.33 -0.65 19.02
CA ALA A 98 7.94 -1.94 19.31
C ALA A 98 9.45 -2.01 19.01
N VAL A 99 9.99 -1.07 18.23
CA VAL A 99 11.37 -1.07 17.73
C VAL A 99 12.02 0.30 17.87
N LYS A 100 13.33 0.38 17.74
CA LYS A 100 14.11 1.63 17.75
C LYS A 100 14.47 2.11 16.35
N ILE A 101 14.48 1.20 15.37
CA ILE A 101 14.74 1.55 13.96
C ILE A 101 13.54 2.22 13.29
N PRO A 102 13.74 3.06 12.26
CA PRO A 102 12.66 3.73 11.56
C PRO A 102 11.68 2.74 10.91
N VAL A 103 10.39 3.07 10.96
CA VAL A 103 9.34 2.34 10.24
C VAL A 103 8.65 3.31 9.27
N LEU A 104 8.82 3.05 7.98
CA LEU A 104 8.25 3.87 6.90
C LEU A 104 6.78 3.51 6.70
N SER A 105 5.96 4.51 6.35
CA SER A 105 4.52 4.37 6.13
C SER A 105 4.17 4.65 4.68
N ILE A 106 3.45 3.72 4.02
CA ILE A 106 2.96 3.88 2.65
C ILE A 106 2.08 5.13 2.49
N ILE A 107 1.30 5.44 3.52
CA ILE A 107 0.40 6.60 3.53
C ILE A 107 1.23 7.88 3.59
N GLU A 108 2.21 7.95 4.49
CA GLU A 108 3.09 9.11 4.65
C GLU A 108 3.94 9.34 3.39
N GLU A 109 4.47 8.28 2.79
CA GLU A 109 5.25 8.36 1.55
C GLU A 109 4.39 8.75 0.34
N THR A 110 3.13 8.30 0.29
CA THR A 110 2.16 8.77 -0.71
C THR A 110 1.90 10.27 -0.55
N VAL A 111 1.67 10.75 0.67
CA VAL A 111 1.50 12.19 0.93
C VAL A 111 2.74 12.97 0.51
N LYS A 112 3.95 12.51 0.86
CA LYS A 112 5.20 13.15 0.45
C LYS A 112 5.33 13.18 -1.08
N PHE A 113 4.97 12.10 -1.76
CA PHE A 113 4.95 12.04 -3.23
C PHE A 113 4.00 13.08 -3.83
N LEU A 114 2.76 13.16 -3.34
CA LEU A 114 1.77 14.13 -3.84
C LEU A 114 2.26 15.57 -3.66
N LYS A 115 2.82 15.89 -2.49
CA LYS A 115 3.38 17.22 -2.19
C LYS A 115 4.57 17.56 -3.07
N ARG A 116 5.51 16.61 -3.26
CA ARG A 116 6.68 16.79 -4.15
C ARG A 116 6.25 17.12 -5.59
N ASN A 117 5.16 16.51 -6.05
CA ASN A 117 4.61 16.73 -7.39
C ASN A 117 3.60 17.89 -7.48
N LYS A 118 3.38 18.62 -6.38
CA LYS A 118 2.44 19.75 -6.28
C LYS A 118 0.98 19.39 -6.63
N PHE A 119 0.59 18.13 -6.43
CA PHE A 119 -0.81 17.71 -6.54
C PHE A 119 -1.59 18.21 -5.32
N LYS A 120 -2.68 18.93 -5.57
CA LYS A 120 -3.56 19.55 -4.57
C LYS A 120 -4.81 18.73 -4.31
N LYS A 121 -5.30 17.99 -5.30
CA LYS A 121 -6.47 17.13 -5.18
C LYS A 121 -6.24 15.76 -5.79
N VAL A 122 -6.48 14.69 -5.03
CA VAL A 122 -6.25 13.30 -5.45
C VAL A 122 -7.53 12.47 -5.41
N GLY A 123 -7.81 11.72 -6.48
CA GLY A 123 -8.78 10.63 -6.43
C GLY A 123 -8.14 9.41 -5.76
N ILE A 124 -8.70 8.90 -4.67
CA ILE A 124 -8.15 7.75 -3.95
C ILE A 124 -9.06 6.54 -4.15
N VAL A 125 -8.52 5.44 -4.67
CA VAL A 125 -9.22 4.16 -4.84
C VAL A 125 -8.62 3.17 -3.84
N SER A 126 -9.39 2.71 -2.87
CA SER A 126 -8.90 1.81 -1.82
C SER A 126 -9.95 0.79 -1.40
N THR A 127 -9.55 -0.16 -0.54
CA THR A 127 -10.49 -1.07 0.12
C THR A 127 -11.42 -0.32 1.07
N SER A 128 -12.58 -0.92 1.38
CA SER A 128 -13.54 -0.36 2.34
C SER A 128 -12.92 -0.21 3.74
N ALA A 129 -12.08 -1.16 4.15
CA ALA A 129 -11.35 -1.08 5.41
C ALA A 129 -10.44 0.16 5.49
N THR A 130 -9.80 0.54 4.38
CA THR A 130 -8.93 1.74 4.32
C THR A 130 -9.74 3.02 4.52
N ILE A 131 -10.91 3.12 3.90
CA ILE A 131 -11.84 4.27 4.00
C ILE A 131 -12.44 4.36 5.41
N GLN A 132 -12.92 3.25 5.95
CA GLN A 132 -13.58 3.23 7.27
C GLN A 132 -12.62 3.63 8.39
N ASN A 133 -11.35 3.22 8.29
CA ASN A 133 -10.29 3.64 9.22
C ASN A 133 -9.74 5.04 8.91
N LYS A 134 -10.24 5.72 7.87
CA LYS A 134 -9.86 7.09 7.45
C LYS A 134 -8.36 7.26 7.25
N LEU A 135 -7.67 6.22 6.79
CA LEU A 135 -6.22 6.16 6.77
C LEU A 135 -5.62 7.26 5.89
N TYR A 136 -6.11 7.38 4.66
CA TYR A 136 -5.68 8.41 3.73
C TYR A 136 -6.35 9.75 4.01
N GLU A 137 -7.63 9.75 4.38
CA GLU A 137 -8.42 10.95 4.65
C GLU A 137 -7.81 11.79 5.78
N ASN A 138 -7.41 11.15 6.88
CA ASN A 138 -6.74 11.82 7.98
C ASN A 138 -5.38 12.38 7.55
N ALA A 139 -4.60 11.62 6.78
CA ALA A 139 -3.30 12.04 6.30
C ALA A 139 -3.37 13.21 5.31
N PHE A 140 -4.33 13.17 4.38
CA PHE A 140 -4.61 14.23 3.41
C PHE A 140 -5.09 15.50 4.10
N LYS A 141 -6.05 15.39 5.04
CA LYS A 141 -6.53 16.53 5.82
C LYS A 141 -5.40 17.20 6.60
N LYS A 142 -4.53 16.43 7.27
CA LYS A 142 -3.36 16.95 7.99
C LYS A 142 -2.37 17.69 7.08
N ASN A 143 -2.37 17.38 5.78
CA ASN A 143 -1.42 17.94 4.81
C ASN A 143 -2.06 18.92 3.81
N ASN A 144 -3.31 19.33 4.02
CA ASN A 144 -4.06 20.23 3.13
C ASN A 144 -4.12 19.71 1.69
N ILE A 145 -4.28 18.39 1.52
CA ILE A 145 -4.53 17.75 0.23
C ILE A 145 -6.03 17.47 0.15
N ALA A 146 -6.70 18.03 -0.84
CA ALA A 146 -8.08 17.69 -1.12
C ALA A 146 -8.15 16.26 -1.70
N TYR A 147 -9.25 15.56 -1.49
CA TYR A 147 -9.40 14.23 -2.04
C TYR A 147 -10.83 13.97 -2.50
N ALA A 148 -10.95 12.97 -3.37
CA ALA A 148 -12.22 12.41 -3.80
C ALA A 148 -12.15 10.89 -3.67
N THR A 149 -13.25 10.27 -3.24
CA THR A 149 -13.40 8.81 -3.19
C THR A 149 -14.44 8.36 -4.22
N PRO A 150 -14.47 7.06 -4.58
CA PRO A 150 -15.63 6.44 -5.20
C PRO A 150 -16.88 6.65 -4.33
N ASN A 151 -18.05 6.70 -4.96
CA ASN A 151 -19.32 6.67 -4.22
C ASN A 151 -19.61 5.25 -3.68
N ASP A 152 -20.60 5.11 -2.80
CA ASP A 152 -20.90 3.83 -2.14
C ASP A 152 -21.19 2.68 -3.12
N PHE A 153 -21.87 2.97 -4.23
CA PHE A 153 -22.16 1.98 -5.27
C PHE A 153 -20.89 1.52 -5.99
N GLN A 154 -20.01 2.46 -6.34
CA GLN A 154 -18.70 2.15 -6.91
C GLN A 154 -17.83 1.40 -5.91
N GLN A 155 -17.89 1.76 -4.62
CA GLN A 155 -17.12 1.11 -3.56
C GLN A 155 -17.54 -0.35 -3.34
N ALA A 156 -18.85 -0.64 -3.40
CA ALA A 156 -19.35 -2.02 -3.35
C ALA A 156 -18.84 -2.86 -4.53
N LYS A 157 -18.79 -2.27 -5.73
CA LYS A 157 -18.21 -2.94 -6.91
C LYS A 157 -16.70 -3.16 -6.78
N LEU A 158 -15.95 -2.17 -6.28
CA LEU A 158 -14.52 -2.29 -5.99
C LEU A 158 -14.26 -3.48 -5.08
N GLY A 159 -15.01 -3.61 -3.98
CA GLY A 159 -14.87 -4.74 -3.07
C GLY A 159 -15.04 -6.09 -3.75
N LYS A 160 -16.06 -6.23 -4.61
CA LYS A 160 -16.32 -7.48 -5.35
C LYS A 160 -15.17 -7.87 -6.27
N PHE A 161 -14.64 -6.95 -7.06
CA PHE A 161 -13.59 -7.34 -7.99
C PHE A 161 -12.20 -7.40 -7.33
N ILE A 162 -11.93 -6.65 -6.27
CA ILE A 162 -10.72 -6.85 -5.45
C ILE A 162 -10.71 -8.28 -4.91
N LEU A 163 -11.86 -8.78 -4.43
CA LEU A 163 -11.98 -10.18 -4.03
C LEU A 163 -11.70 -11.15 -5.20
N ASN A 164 -12.21 -10.88 -6.40
CA ASN A 164 -11.88 -11.69 -7.58
C ASN A 164 -10.38 -11.69 -7.88
N LEU A 165 -9.69 -10.54 -7.76
CA LEU A 165 -8.24 -10.44 -7.97
C LEU A 165 -7.47 -11.29 -6.96
N VAL A 166 -7.77 -11.15 -5.67
CA VAL A 166 -7.10 -11.88 -4.59
C VAL A 166 -7.38 -13.39 -4.66
N THR A 167 -8.52 -13.80 -5.20
CA THR A 167 -8.88 -15.23 -5.36
C THR A 167 -8.47 -15.81 -6.72
N GLY A 168 -7.80 -15.05 -7.59
CA GLY A 168 -7.39 -15.51 -8.92
C GLY A 168 -8.56 -15.74 -9.89
N GLN A 169 -9.72 -15.13 -9.63
CA GLN A 169 -10.95 -15.21 -10.43
C GLN A 169 -11.21 -13.95 -11.27
N GLN A 170 -10.17 -13.16 -11.53
CA GLN A 170 -10.29 -11.89 -12.23
C GLN A 170 -10.80 -12.05 -13.66
N LYS A 171 -11.64 -11.11 -14.09
CA LYS A 171 -12.24 -11.06 -15.43
C LYS A 171 -11.87 -9.76 -16.12
N ASN A 172 -11.91 -9.75 -17.45
CA ASN A 172 -11.74 -8.51 -18.23
C ASN A 172 -12.73 -7.41 -17.81
N SER A 173 -13.94 -7.80 -17.40
CA SER A 173 -14.95 -6.89 -16.86
C SER A 173 -14.50 -6.13 -15.61
N ASP A 174 -13.60 -6.70 -14.79
CA ASP A 174 -13.10 -6.07 -13.58
C ASP A 174 -12.20 -4.86 -13.93
N ARG A 175 -11.41 -5.00 -15.00
CA ARG A 175 -10.59 -3.91 -15.53
C ARG A 175 -11.44 -2.78 -16.11
N GLU A 176 -12.46 -3.14 -16.87
CA GLU A 176 -13.40 -2.16 -17.44
C GLU A 176 -14.13 -1.38 -16.34
N GLU A 177 -14.50 -2.05 -15.25
CA GLU A 177 -15.15 -1.40 -14.12
C GLU A 177 -14.20 -0.44 -13.39
N LEU A 178 -12.94 -0.84 -13.18
CA LEU A 178 -11.92 0.06 -12.62
C LEU A 178 -11.74 1.31 -13.49
N ILE A 179 -11.68 1.15 -14.82
CA ILE A 179 -11.59 2.29 -15.76
C ILE A 179 -12.80 3.20 -15.63
N LYS A 180 -14.03 2.66 -15.55
CA LYS A 180 -15.24 3.49 -15.37
C LYS A 180 -15.19 4.30 -14.09
N ILE A 181 -14.74 3.70 -12.99
CA ILE A 181 -14.58 4.40 -11.70
C ILE A 181 -13.54 5.51 -11.82
N ILE A 182 -12.43 5.24 -12.53
CA ILE A 182 -11.39 6.24 -12.77
C ILE A 182 -11.90 7.40 -13.63
N ASN A 183 -12.66 7.13 -14.69
CA ASN A 183 -13.25 8.15 -15.55
C ASN A 183 -14.16 9.11 -14.74
N ASP A 184 -14.87 8.60 -13.73
CA ASP A 184 -15.71 9.44 -12.89
C ASP A 184 -14.91 10.41 -11.99
N PHE A 185 -13.59 10.22 -11.83
CA PHE A 185 -12.74 11.22 -11.20
C PHE A 185 -12.45 12.42 -12.11
N GLU A 186 -12.57 12.32 -13.43
CA GLU A 186 -12.42 13.47 -14.33
C GLU A 186 -13.46 14.56 -13.99
N LYS A 187 -14.68 14.14 -13.65
CA LYS A 187 -15.78 15.02 -13.23
C LYS A 187 -15.55 15.64 -11.85
N LYS A 188 -14.55 15.16 -11.10
CA LYS A 188 -14.24 15.60 -9.73
C LYS A 188 -13.02 16.53 -9.69
N ASP A 189 -12.46 16.93 -10.83
CA ASP A 189 -11.35 17.89 -10.93
C ASP A 189 -10.16 17.48 -10.06
N VAL A 190 -9.76 16.21 -10.14
CA VAL A 190 -8.57 15.69 -9.44
C VAL A 190 -7.34 15.85 -10.31
N ASP A 191 -6.19 16.14 -9.71
CA ASP A 191 -4.92 16.24 -10.44
C ASP A 191 -4.36 14.87 -10.85
N CYS A 192 -4.68 13.85 -10.05
CA CYS A 192 -4.26 12.48 -10.25
C CYS A 192 -5.16 11.49 -9.49
N VAL A 193 -4.99 10.21 -9.79
CA VAL A 193 -5.62 9.11 -9.07
C VAL A 193 -4.54 8.26 -8.41
N ALA A 194 -4.71 7.93 -7.14
CA ALA A 194 -3.88 6.99 -6.39
C ALA A 194 -4.65 5.68 -6.15
N LEU A 195 -4.04 4.56 -6.53
CA LEU A 195 -4.53 3.22 -6.23
C LEU A 195 -3.90 2.75 -4.90
N ALA A 196 -4.71 2.79 -3.85
CA ALA A 196 -4.39 2.40 -2.48
C ALA A 196 -4.94 1.01 -2.13
N CYS A 197 -4.76 0.08 -3.06
CA CYS A 197 -4.90 -1.36 -2.87
C CYS A 197 -3.83 -2.00 -3.76
N THR A 198 -2.90 -2.70 -3.12
CA THR A 198 -1.70 -3.23 -3.78
C THR A 198 -2.07 -4.24 -4.86
N ASP A 199 -3.17 -4.98 -4.70
CA ASP A 199 -3.69 -5.92 -5.70
C ASP A 199 -4.20 -5.26 -6.99
N LEU A 200 -4.50 -3.95 -6.96
CA LEU A 200 -4.94 -3.20 -8.16
C LEU A 200 -3.79 -2.92 -9.14
N GLN A 201 -2.54 -3.14 -8.73
CA GLN A 201 -1.36 -2.94 -9.57
C GLN A 201 -1.41 -3.75 -10.88
N LEU A 202 -2.01 -4.94 -10.84
CA LEU A 202 -2.17 -5.80 -12.00
C LEU A 202 -3.08 -5.19 -13.08
N LEU A 203 -3.92 -4.24 -12.69
CA LEU A 203 -4.92 -3.65 -13.56
C LEU A 203 -4.61 -2.24 -14.02
N ILE A 204 -3.51 -1.60 -13.57
CA ILE A 204 -3.20 -0.17 -13.79
C ILE A 204 -3.53 0.21 -15.24
N PRO A 205 -4.64 0.92 -15.46
CA PRO A 205 -5.06 1.25 -16.80
C PRO A 205 -4.23 2.43 -17.30
N LYS A 206 -3.96 2.47 -18.61
CA LYS A 206 -3.60 3.74 -19.24
C LYS A 206 -4.85 4.58 -19.32
N HIS A 207 -4.76 5.83 -18.88
CA HIS A 207 -5.86 6.77 -18.94
C HIS A 207 -5.42 8.01 -19.75
N PRO A 208 -6.27 8.56 -20.64
CA PRO A 208 -5.86 9.59 -21.59
C PRO A 208 -5.46 10.91 -20.93
N THR A 209 -6.08 11.26 -19.80
CA THR A 209 -5.97 12.58 -19.15
C THR A 209 -5.33 12.48 -17.75
N LEU A 210 -5.94 11.70 -16.86
CA LEU A 210 -5.50 11.51 -15.48
C LEU A 210 -4.26 10.63 -15.38
N LYS A 211 -3.28 11.10 -14.58
CA LYS A 211 -2.17 10.27 -14.13
C LYS A 211 -2.65 9.34 -13.01
N ILE A 212 -2.38 8.05 -13.16
CA ILE A 212 -2.70 7.03 -12.16
C ILE A 212 -1.39 6.59 -11.52
N PHE A 213 -1.36 6.63 -10.20
CA PHE A 213 -0.22 6.22 -9.41
C PHE A 213 -0.61 5.04 -8.53
N ASP A 214 0.27 4.06 -8.46
CA ASP A 214 0.15 2.98 -7.49
C ASP A 214 0.91 3.35 -6.22
N THR A 215 0.22 3.27 -5.08
CA THR A 215 0.80 3.53 -3.76
C THR A 215 1.92 2.53 -3.42
N MET A 216 1.81 1.29 -3.89
CA MET A 216 2.88 0.30 -3.71
C MET A 216 4.14 0.74 -4.46
N LYS A 217 3.99 1.17 -5.72
CA LYS A 217 5.12 1.69 -6.49
C LYS A 217 5.77 2.92 -5.86
N ILE A 218 4.96 3.88 -5.40
CA ILE A 218 5.45 5.06 -4.66
C ILE A 218 6.25 4.62 -3.43
N PHE A 219 5.75 3.62 -2.70
CA PHE A 219 6.39 3.12 -1.49
C PHE A 219 7.69 2.37 -1.78
N ALA A 220 7.74 1.59 -2.86
CA ALA A 220 8.95 0.90 -3.30
C ALA A 220 10.03 1.92 -3.68
N ASP A 221 9.65 2.99 -4.39
CA ASP A 221 10.58 4.05 -4.76
C ASP A 221 11.11 4.81 -3.54
N ALA A 222 10.25 5.11 -2.55
CA ALA A 222 10.67 5.70 -1.28
C ALA A 222 11.57 4.75 -0.46
N THR A 223 11.31 3.44 -0.50
CA THR A 223 12.15 2.43 0.13
C THR A 223 13.53 2.38 -0.52
N VAL A 224 13.61 2.45 -1.84
CA VAL A 224 14.87 2.53 -2.59
C VAL A 224 15.62 3.82 -2.26
N GLU A 225 14.94 4.96 -2.16
CA GLU A 225 15.55 6.21 -1.68
C GLU A 225 16.17 6.00 -0.29
N LYS A 226 15.45 5.37 0.64
CA LYS A 226 15.93 5.10 2.00
C LYS A 226 17.11 4.13 2.06
N ILE A 227 17.14 3.12 1.20
CA ILE A 227 18.28 2.18 1.05
C ILE A 227 19.54 2.93 0.60
N LEU A 228 19.38 3.94 -0.26
CA LEU A 228 20.49 4.64 -0.92
C LEU A 228 21.00 5.87 -0.15
N GLU A 229 20.29 6.31 0.89
CA GLU A 229 20.82 7.26 1.89
C GLU A 229 22.08 6.73 2.57
#